data_AF-A0A2G9MGW0-F1
#
_entry.id   AF-A0A2G9MGW0-F1
#
_cell.length_a   1.000
_cell.length_b   1.000
_cell.length_c   1.000
_cell.angle_alpha   90.00
_cell.angle_beta   90.00
_cell.angle_gamma   90.00
#
_symmetry.space_group_name_H-M   'P 1'
#
loop_
_entity.id
_entity.type
_entity.pdbx_description
1 polymer ?
#
loop_
_entity_poly.entity_id
_entity_poly.type
_entity_poly.pdbx_seq_one_letter_code
_entity_poly.pdbx_strand_id
1 'polypeptide(L)'
;MADDCGLLNLATCLPQKMFDFFIGLLNAPLQPLLSFVKTLLTANVDLTLFVSLWAIMVYVISLFYGLLLMYSGFNFIISGYDAVKREKAKEWFRNIFIMIVLVQASYFLYSWFLDINSLLTTAI
;
A
#
# COMPACT_ATOMS: atom_id res chain seq x y z
N MET A 1 25.69 35.41 8.57
CA MET A 1 26.55 36.56 8.26
C MET A 1 27.97 36.03 8.34
N ALA A 2 28.65 35.97 7.21
CA ALA A 2 29.99 35.41 7.12
C ALA A 2 30.97 36.49 7.55
N ASP A 3 31.27 36.54 8.84
CA ASP A 3 32.43 37.28 9.32
C ASP A 3 33.65 36.41 9.02
N ASP A 4 34.39 36.76 7.97
CA ASP A 4 35.71 36.20 7.69
C ASP A 4 36.57 36.35 8.94
N CYS A 5 37.22 35.26 9.39
CA CYS A 5 38.05 35.28 10.59
C CYS A 5 39.21 36.29 10.40
N GLY A 6 39.01 37.52 10.86
CA GLY A 6 40.05 38.54 10.90
C GLY A 6 41.02 38.31 12.05
N LEU A 7 42.27 38.77 11.89
CA LEU A 7 43.36 38.66 12.89
C LEU A 7 42.97 39.15 14.30
N LEU A 8 42.01 40.07 14.42
CA LEU A 8 41.55 40.63 15.69
C LEU A 8 40.59 39.73 16.48
N ASN A 9 39.95 38.73 15.84
CA ASN A 9 39.02 37.79 16.47
C ASN A 9 39.45 36.32 16.30
N LEU A 10 40.73 36.08 16.00
CA LEU A 10 41.25 34.74 15.70
C LEU A 10 41.04 33.74 16.87
N ALA A 11 41.21 34.21 18.11
CA ALA A 11 41.11 33.37 19.31
C ALA A 11 39.67 32.89 19.59
N THR A 12 38.65 33.65 19.19
CA THR A 12 37.23 33.28 19.35
C THR A 12 36.67 32.60 18.10
N CYS A 13 37.21 32.89 16.92
CA CYS A 13 36.79 32.29 15.65
C CYS A 13 37.28 30.85 15.47
N LEU A 14 38.51 30.53 15.90
CA LEU A 14 39.10 29.18 15.75
C LEU A 14 38.29 28.09 16.48
N PRO A 15 37.92 28.26 17.77
CA PRO A 15 37.11 27.28 18.49
C PRO A 15 35.72 27.14 17.88
N GLN A 16 35.14 28.23 17.39
CA GLN A 16 33.79 28.26 16.83
C GLN A 16 33.74 27.52 15.49
N LYS A 17 34.73 27.70 14.60
CA LYS A 17 34.86 26.93 13.35
C LYS A 17 35.19 25.46 13.59
N MET A 18 35.99 25.14 14.61
CA MET A 18 36.23 23.74 15.01
C MET A 18 34.95 23.09 15.53
N PHE A 19 34.16 23.79 16.35
CA PHE A 19 32.87 23.31 16.83
C PHE A 19 31.87 23.10 15.70
N ASP A 20 31.75 24.07 14.77
CA ASP A 20 30.92 23.96 13.57
C ASP A 20 31.37 22.81 12.66
N PHE A 21 32.68 22.56 12.57
CA PHE A 21 33.23 21.43 11.85
C PHE A 21 32.84 20.10 12.49
N PHE A 22 32.92 19.97 13.82
CA PHE A 22 32.49 18.75 14.52
C PHE A 22 30.98 18.51 14.40
N ILE A 23 30.15 19.56 14.53
CA ILE A 23 28.71 19.46 14.32
C ILE A 23 28.38 19.14 12.87
N GLY A 24 29.10 19.72 11.91
CA GLY A 24 29.00 19.40 10.48
C GLY A 24 29.36 17.96 10.18
N LEU A 25 30.44 17.44 10.78
CA LEU A 25 30.88 16.05 10.64
C LEU A 25 29.88 15.07 11.25
N LEU A 26 29.23 15.43 12.36
CA LEU A 26 28.20 14.61 13.01
C LEU A 26 26.88 14.62 12.22
N ASN A 27 26.48 15.77 11.66
CA ASN A 27 25.22 15.93 10.92
C ASN A 27 25.31 15.51 9.44
N ALA A 28 26.49 15.52 8.83
CA ALA A 28 26.71 15.08 7.45
C ALA A 28 26.22 13.64 7.16
N PRO A 29 26.47 12.63 8.00
CA PRO A 29 25.92 11.28 7.79
C PRO A 29 24.45 11.14 8.18
N LEU A 30 23.91 12.02 9.04
CA LEU A 30 22.50 12.02 9.44
C LEU A 30 21.58 12.59 8.36
N GLN A 31 22.04 13.59 7.60
CA GLN A 31 21.32 14.19 6.47
C GLN A 31 20.84 13.17 5.41
N PRO A 32 21.69 12.29 4.85
CA PRO A 32 21.26 11.30 3.88
C PRO A 32 20.30 10.26 4.48
N LEU A 33 20.52 9.84 5.74
CA LEU A 33 19.61 8.93 6.44
C LEU A 33 18.22 9.55 6.63
N LEU A 34 18.17 10.81 7.03
CA LEU A 34 16.93 11.54 7.27
C LEU A 34 16.20 11.83 5.95
N SER A 35 16.95 12.15 4.88
CA SER A 35 16.40 12.27 3.53
C SER A 35 15.84 10.94 3.01
N PHE A 36 16.51 9.83 3.28
CA PHE A 36 16.07 8.50 2.87
C PHE A 36 14.80 8.06 3.60
N VAL A 37 14.73 8.29 4.92
CA VAL A 37 13.51 8.04 5.71
C VAL A 37 12.37 8.93 5.22
N LYS A 38 12.65 10.21 4.93
CA LYS A 38 11.65 11.12 4.36
C LYS A 38 11.16 10.58 3.01
N THR A 39 12.05 10.20 2.11
CA THR A 39 11.69 9.60 0.81
C THR A 39 10.89 8.32 0.98
N LEU A 40 11.23 7.42 1.90
CA LEU A 40 10.45 6.20 2.14
C LEU A 40 9.05 6.48 2.68
N LEU A 41 8.91 7.51 3.52
CA LEU A 41 7.62 7.88 4.10
C LEU A 41 6.73 8.72 3.16
N THR A 42 7.32 9.44 2.20
CA THR A 42 6.58 10.29 1.25
C THR A 42 6.52 9.74 -0.17
N ALA A 43 7.24 8.66 -0.49
CA ALA A 43 7.18 8.04 -1.81
C ALA A 43 5.85 7.33 -2.01
N ASN A 44 5.23 7.58 -3.15
CA ASN A 44 4.04 6.84 -3.57
C ASN A 44 4.41 5.39 -3.86
N VAL A 45 3.62 4.47 -3.34
CA VAL A 45 3.77 3.03 -3.57
C VAL A 45 3.36 2.73 -5.01
N ASP A 46 4.31 2.22 -5.81
CA ASP A 46 4.02 1.75 -7.17
C ASP A 46 3.46 0.32 -7.12
N LEU A 47 2.18 0.16 -7.50
CA LEU A 47 1.48 -1.12 -7.51
C LEU A 47 1.73 -1.94 -8.77
N THR A 48 2.37 -1.38 -9.81
CA THR A 48 2.53 -2.04 -11.12
C THR A 48 3.23 -3.40 -11.03
N LEU A 49 4.24 -3.52 -10.16
CA LEU A 49 4.95 -4.79 -9.92
C LEU A 49 4.06 -5.85 -9.26
N PHE A 50 3.07 -5.45 -8.47
CA PHE A 50 2.20 -6.36 -7.72
C PHE A 50 0.97 -6.81 -8.51
N VAL A 51 0.65 -6.18 -9.64
CA VAL A 51 -0.51 -6.53 -10.49
C VAL A 51 -0.45 -7.99 -10.93
N SER A 52 0.73 -8.44 -11.38
CA SER A 52 0.91 -9.81 -11.87
C SER A 52 0.68 -10.85 -10.76
N LEU A 53 1.25 -10.61 -9.58
CA LEU A 53 1.06 -11.50 -8.42
C LEU A 53 -0.40 -11.51 -7.95
N TRP A 54 -1.05 -10.34 -7.90
CA TRP A 54 -2.46 -10.22 -7.57
C TRP A 54 -3.33 -11.00 -8.57
N ALA A 55 -3.08 -10.87 -9.87
CA ALA A 55 -3.84 -11.57 -10.90
C ALA A 55 -3.74 -13.10 -10.77
N ILE A 56 -2.56 -13.63 -10.42
CA ILE A 56 -2.37 -15.07 -10.17
C ILE A 56 -3.17 -15.52 -8.96
N MET A 57 -3.11 -14.79 -7.84
CA MET A 57 -3.87 -15.14 -6.64
C MET A 57 -5.36 -15.13 -6.89
N VAL A 58 -5.85 -14.08 -7.56
CA VAL A 58 -7.25 -13.96 -7.95
C VAL A 58 -7.69 -15.10 -8.86
N TYR A 59 -6.89 -15.44 -9.86
CA TYR A 59 -7.21 -16.56 -10.75
C TYR A 59 -7.42 -17.88 -10.00
N VAL A 60 -6.52 -18.20 -9.06
CA VAL A 60 -6.63 -19.42 -8.23
C VAL A 60 -7.89 -19.38 -7.37
N ILE A 61 -8.19 -18.24 -6.73
CA ILE A 61 -9.37 -18.07 -5.88
C ILE A 61 -10.67 -18.15 -6.72
N SER A 62 -10.70 -17.49 -7.88
CA SER A 62 -11.83 -17.50 -8.80
C SER A 62 -12.14 -18.90 -9.31
N LEU A 63 -11.14 -19.76 -9.51
CA LEU A 63 -11.35 -21.16 -9.87
C LEU A 63 -12.12 -21.92 -8.79
N PHE A 64 -11.76 -21.75 -7.52
CA PHE A 64 -12.50 -22.36 -6.41
C PHE A 64 -13.94 -21.85 -6.31
N TYR A 65 -14.15 -20.55 -6.44
CA TYR A 65 -15.50 -19.99 -6.44
C TYR A 65 -16.32 -20.44 -7.66
N GLY A 66 -15.69 -20.62 -8.82
CA GLY A 66 -16.33 -21.21 -10.00
C GLY A 66 -16.82 -22.63 -9.76
N LEU A 67 -16.01 -23.47 -9.09
CA LEU A 67 -16.43 -24.82 -8.69
C LEU A 67 -17.59 -24.81 -7.70
N LEU A 68 -17.56 -23.93 -6.69
CA LEU A 68 -18.67 -23.77 -5.74
C LEU A 68 -19.95 -23.28 -6.42
N LEU A 69 -19.82 -22.37 -7.39
CA LEU A 69 -20.94 -21.88 -8.19
C LEU A 69 -21.56 -23.04 -8.98
N MET A 70 -20.74 -23.85 -9.65
CA MET A 70 -21.20 -25.04 -10.37
C MET A 70 -21.90 -26.03 -9.44
N TYR A 71 -21.33 -26.29 -8.26
CA TYR A 71 -21.94 -27.15 -7.24
C TYR A 71 -23.30 -26.63 -6.76
N SER A 72 -23.40 -25.33 -6.46
CA SER A 72 -24.68 -24.70 -6.08
C SER A 72 -25.70 -24.77 -7.21
N GLY A 73 -25.27 -24.63 -8.47
CA GLY A 73 -26.10 -24.77 -9.66
C GLY A 73 -26.68 -26.18 -9.82
N PHE A 74 -25.85 -27.21 -9.64
CA PHE A 74 -26.34 -28.60 -9.65
C PHE A 74 -27.33 -28.87 -8.52
N ASN A 75 -27.03 -28.40 -7.30
CA ASN A 75 -27.95 -28.53 -6.18
C ASN A 75 -29.28 -27.85 -6.46
N PHE A 76 -29.28 -26.67 -7.10
CA PHE A 76 -30.51 -25.98 -7.49
C PHE A 76 -31.35 -26.77 -8.50
N ILE A 77 -30.70 -27.40 -9.50
CA ILE A 77 -31.40 -28.21 -10.52
C ILE A 77 -32.00 -29.47 -9.88
N ILE A 78 -31.26 -30.16 -9.02
CA ILE A 78 -31.66 -31.45 -8.43
C ILE A 78 -32.72 -31.26 -7.33
N SER A 79 -32.70 -30.13 -6.61
CA SER A 79 -33.63 -29.85 -5.49
C SER A 79 -35.03 -29.37 -5.90
N GLY A 80 -35.45 -29.59 -7.16
CA GLY A 80 -36.73 -29.11 -7.69
C GLY A 80 -37.98 -29.52 -6.90
N TYR A 81 -37.92 -30.60 -6.12
CA TYR A 81 -39.04 -31.12 -5.33
C TYR A 81 -39.15 -30.54 -3.92
N ASP A 82 -38.11 -29.87 -3.40
CA ASP A 82 -38.05 -29.37 -2.03
C ASP A 82 -37.80 -27.86 -2.02
N ALA A 83 -38.85 -27.09 -1.68
CA ALA A 83 -38.82 -25.64 -1.69
C ALA A 83 -37.74 -25.06 -0.74
N VAL A 84 -37.47 -25.73 0.38
CA VAL A 84 -36.49 -25.26 1.38
C VAL A 84 -35.07 -25.39 0.83
N LYS A 85 -34.75 -26.52 0.18
CA LYS A 85 -33.44 -26.72 -0.46
C LYS A 85 -33.21 -25.77 -1.62
N ARG A 86 -34.26 -25.45 -2.38
CA ARG A 86 -34.19 -24.52 -3.51
C ARG A 86 -33.88 -23.09 -3.07
N GLU A 87 -34.51 -22.59 -2.00
CA GLU A 87 -34.20 -21.26 -1.47
C GLU A 87 -32.78 -21.18 -0.92
N LYS A 88 -32.32 -22.20 -0.19
CA LYS A 88 -30.94 -22.28 0.29
C LYS A 88 -29.92 -22.28 -0.84
N ALA A 89 -30.20 -22.96 -1.95
CA ALA A 89 -29.32 -22.97 -3.12
C ALA A 89 -29.24 -21.59 -3.80
N LYS A 90 -30.34 -20.83 -3.87
CA LYS A 90 -30.34 -19.44 -4.36
C LYS A 90 -29.52 -18.51 -3.48
N GLU A 91 -29.65 -18.65 -2.16
CA GLU A 91 -28.86 -17.87 -1.20
C GLU A 91 -27.36 -18.14 -1.37
N TRP A 92 -26.97 -19.42 -1.49
CA TRP A 92 -25.60 -19.81 -1.80
C TRP A 92 -25.10 -19.21 -3.11
N PHE A 93 -25.90 -19.28 -4.16
CA PHE A 93 -25.55 -18.70 -5.46
C PHE A 93 -25.32 -17.18 -5.36
N ARG A 94 -26.22 -16.45 -4.69
CA ARG A 94 -26.09 -15.01 -4.46
C ARG A 94 -24.81 -14.68 -3.70
N ASN A 95 -24.51 -15.41 -2.63
CA ASN A 95 -23.34 -15.17 -1.79
C ASN A 95 -22.04 -15.43 -2.57
N ILE A 96 -21.97 -16.53 -3.34
CA ILE A 96 -20.81 -16.83 -4.19
C ILE A 96 -20.62 -15.75 -5.26
N PHE A 97 -21.71 -15.29 -5.89
CA PHE A 97 -21.66 -14.24 -6.90
C PHE A 97 -21.13 -12.92 -6.33
N ILE A 98 -21.62 -12.50 -5.16
CA ILE A 98 -21.13 -11.28 -4.47
C ILE A 98 -19.64 -11.41 -4.15
N MET A 99 -19.20 -12.58 -3.66
CA MET A 99 -17.78 -12.83 -3.35
C MET A 99 -16.90 -12.72 -4.60
N ILE A 100 -17.32 -13.29 -5.75
CA ILE A 100 -16.56 -13.18 -7.00
C ILE A 100 -16.38 -11.71 -7.39
N VAL A 101 -17.46 -10.92 -7.35
CA VAL A 101 -17.40 -9.49 -7.69
C VAL A 101 -16.47 -8.73 -6.74
N LEU A 102 -16.54 -9.00 -5.44
CA LEU A 102 -15.69 -8.35 -4.43
C LEU A 102 -14.20 -8.70 -4.61
N VAL A 103 -13.89 -9.96 -4.93
CA VAL A 103 -12.50 -10.38 -5.20
C VAL A 103 -11.95 -9.66 -6.42
N GLN A 104 -12.74 -9.54 -7.50
CA GLN A 104 -12.32 -8.76 -8.68
C GLN A 104 -12.16 -7.26 -8.37
N ALA A 105 -13.03 -6.70 -7.55
CA ALA A 105 -12.97 -5.30 -7.16
C ALA A 105 -11.84 -4.97 -6.17
N SER A 106 -11.25 -5.98 -5.50
CA SER A 106 -10.27 -5.80 -4.43
C SER A 106 -9.07 -4.93 -4.82
N TYR A 107 -8.48 -5.17 -6.00
CA TYR A 107 -7.34 -4.39 -6.48
C TYR A 107 -7.70 -2.94 -6.74
N PHE A 108 -8.85 -2.71 -7.35
CA PHE A 108 -9.33 -1.36 -7.66
C PHE A 108 -9.61 -0.55 -6.39
N LEU A 109 -10.24 -1.18 -5.39
CA LEU A 109 -10.45 -0.57 -4.08
C LEU A 109 -9.12 -0.24 -3.39
N TYR A 110 -8.15 -1.13 -3.48
CA TYR A 110 -6.84 -0.91 -2.88
C TYR A 110 -6.06 0.22 -3.58
N SER A 111 -6.06 0.27 -4.91
CA SER A 111 -5.43 1.37 -5.65
C SER A 111 -6.09 2.70 -5.34
N TRP A 112 -7.42 2.76 -5.31
CA TRP A 112 -8.14 3.98 -4.95
C TRP A 112 -7.83 4.45 -3.53
N PHE A 113 -7.76 3.53 -2.57
CA PHE A 113 -7.42 3.89 -1.20
C PHE A 113 -6.00 4.47 -1.12
N LEU A 114 -5.04 3.90 -1.85
CA LEU A 114 -3.68 4.43 -1.91
C LEU A 114 -3.62 5.80 -2.60
N ASP A 115 -4.36 5.99 -3.68
CA ASP A 115 -4.44 7.28 -4.38
C ASP A 115 -5.00 8.36 -3.45
N ILE A 116 -6.07 8.07 -2.69
CA ILE A 116 -6.63 9.00 -1.70
C ILE A 116 -5.60 9.33 -0.61
N ASN A 117 -4.91 8.33 -0.05
CA ASN A 117 -3.90 8.57 0.98
C ASN A 117 -2.72 9.39 0.45
N SER A 118 -2.28 9.16 -0.78
CA SER A 118 -1.20 9.93 -1.39
C SER A 118 -1.60 11.40 -1.59
N LEU A 119 -2.82 11.66 -2.05
CA LEU A 119 -3.34 13.02 -2.22
C LEU A 119 -3.47 13.74 -0.88
N LEU A 120 -3.94 13.06 0.18
CA LEU A 120 -4.03 13.62 1.52
C LEU A 120 -2.65 13.94 2.11
N THR A 121 -1.66 13.08 1.88
CA THR A 121 -0.29 13.27 2.38
C THR A 121 0.46 14.37 1.63
N THR A 122 0.16 14.57 0.34
CA THR A 122 0.78 15.63 -0.48
C THR A 122 0.15 17.01 -0.21
N ALA A 123 -1.08 17.04 0.32
CA ALA A 123 -1.80 18.27 0.67
C ALA A 123 -1.40 18.85 2.04
N ILE A 124 -0.61 18.11 2.84
CA ILE A 124 -0.06 18.52 4.15
C ILE A 124 1.43 18.85 3.97
#